data_AF-A0A2N5KPE6-F1
#
_entry.id   AF-A0A2N5KPE6-F1
#
_cell.length_a   1.000
_cell.length_b   1.000
_cell.length_c   1.000
_cell.angle_alpha   90.00
_cell.angle_beta   90.00
_cell.angle_gamma   90.00
#
_symmetry.space_group_name_H-M   'P 1'
#
loop_
_entity.id
_entity.type
_entity.pdbx_description
1 polymer ?
#
loop_
_entity_poly.entity_id
_entity_poly.type
_entity_poly.pdbx_seq_one_letter_code
_entity_poly.pdbx_strand_id
1 'polypeptide(L)' 'MTSGYIPASGEPGPDDILDALKEALRRDPSLKDRPHEEVSRELAKNGHLPEEPSPTLVAEMLGALEREG' A
#
# COMPACT_ATOMS: atom_id res chain seq x y z
N MET A 1 -9.45 -11.34 17.36
CA MET A 1 -8.77 -12.26 16.43
C MET A 1 -8.40 -11.42 15.22
N THR A 2 -7.18 -10.88 15.16
CA THR A 2 -6.73 -10.22 13.93
C THR A 2 -6.26 -11.35 13.02
N SER A 3 -6.85 -11.47 11.84
CA SER A 3 -6.47 -12.48 10.87
C SER A 3 -5.06 -12.13 10.40
N GLY A 4 -4.06 -12.82 10.96
CA GLY A 4 -2.66 -12.65 10.58
C GLY A 4 -2.47 -13.12 9.15
N TYR A 5 -2.57 -12.20 8.20
CA TYR A 5 -2.02 -12.42 6.87
C TYR A 5 -0.51 -12.48 7.03
N ILE A 6 0.06 -13.68 6.86
CA ILE A 6 1.50 -13.89 6.86
C ILE A 6 1.91 -13.80 5.38
N PRO A 7 2.58 -12.72 4.95
CA PRO A 7 3.03 -12.60 3.57
C PRO A 7 3.98 -13.76 3.25
N ALA A 8 3.96 -14.22 2.00
CA ALA A 8 5.01 -15.12 1.52
C ALA A 8 6.36 -14.42 1.72
N SER A 9 7.40 -15.16 2.12
CA SER A 9 8.71 -14.60 2.46
C SER A 9 9.30 -13.79 1.29
N GLY A 10 9.11 -12.47 1.31
CA GLY A 10 9.52 -11.54 0.26
C GLY A 10 8.48 -10.45 -0.05
N GLU A 11 7.19 -10.78 -0.02
CA GLU A 11 6.13 -9.82 -0.34
C GLU A 11 5.88 -8.86 0.83
N PRO A 12 5.71 -7.55 0.58
CA PRO A 12 5.42 -6.58 1.62
C PRO A 12 4.09 -6.87 2.30
N GLY A 13 4.08 -6.83 3.63
CA GLY A 13 2.88 -7.12 4.42
C GLY A 13 1.84 -6.01 4.36
N PRO A 14 0.61 -6.26 4.84
CA PRO A 14 -0.45 -5.26 4.88
C PRO A 14 -0.03 -4.00 5.65
N ASP A 15 0.65 -4.17 6.78
CA ASP A 15 1.16 -3.06 7.60
C ASP A 15 2.25 -2.27 6.87
N ASP A 16 3.18 -2.94 6.17
CA ASP A 16 4.23 -2.28 5.38
C ASP A 16 3.61 -1.47 4.23
N ILE A 17 2.62 -2.04 3.54
CA ILE A 17 1.89 -1.37 2.46
C ILE A 17 1.12 -0.16 3.01
N LEU A 18 0.50 -0.29 4.18
CA LEU A 18 -0.24 0.79 4.82
C LEU A 18 0.68 1.96 5.19
N ASP A 19 1.84 1.69 5.78
CA ASP A 19 2.82 2.71 6.13
C ASP A 19 3.44 3.37 4.89
N ALA A 20 3.75 2.57 3.86
CA ALA A 20 4.20 3.04 2.57
C ALA A 20 3.15 3.98 1.91
N LEU A 21 1.87 3.59 1.93
CA LEU A 21 0.77 4.39 1.41
C LEU A 21 0.59 5.70 2.17
N LYS A 22 0.67 5.68 3.52
CA LYS A 22 0.58 6.90 4.33
C LYS A 22 1.69 7.89 3.98
N GLU A 23 2.92 7.41 3.85
CA GLU A 23 4.06 8.25 3.48
C GLU A 23 3.95 8.76 2.03
N ALA A 24 3.52 7.91 1.10
CA ALA A 24 3.30 8.29 -0.29
C ALA A 24 2.18 9.35 -0.41
N LEU A 25 1.04 9.16 0.27
CA LEU A 25 -0.08 10.10 0.28
C LEU A 25 0.26 11.42 0.99
N ARG A 26 1.15 11.41 1.99
CA ARG A 26 1.68 12.66 2.59
C ARG A 26 2.50 13.47 1.60
N ARG A 27 3.23 12.80 0.71
CA ARG A 27 4.08 13.45 -0.31
C ARG A 27 3.26 13.87 -1.53
N ASP A 28 2.38 12.99 -1.99
CA ASP A 28 1.47 13.21 -3.10
C ASP A 28 0.06 12.72 -2.75
N PRO A 29 -0.80 13.62 -2.24
CA PRO A 29 -2.19 13.29 -1.92
C PRO A 29 -3.02 12.88 -3.14
N SER A 30 -2.56 13.16 -4.37
CA SER A 30 -3.28 12.77 -5.59
C SER A 30 -3.20 11.27 -5.88
N LEU A 31 -2.29 10.54 -5.22
CA LEU A 31 -2.13 9.10 -5.42
C LEU A 31 -3.41 8.31 -5.10
N LYS A 32 -4.25 8.78 -4.17
CA LYS A 32 -5.54 8.14 -3.87
C LYS A 32 -6.53 8.16 -5.04
N ASP A 33 -6.39 9.14 -5.94
CA ASP A 33 -7.27 9.31 -7.10
C ASP A 33 -6.69 8.62 -8.36
N ARG A 34 -5.49 8.05 -8.25
CA ARG A 34 -4.81 7.33 -9.34
C ARG A 34 -5.16 5.84 -9.33
N PRO A 35 -4.98 5.14 -10.48
CA PRO A 35 -5.16 3.70 -10.53
C PRO A 35 -4.20 2.96 -9.57
N HIS A 36 -4.72 1.94 -8.88
CA HIS A 36 -3.99 1.19 -7.86
C HIS A 36 -2.72 0.52 -8.41
N GLU A 37 -2.71 0.15 -9.70
CA GLU A 37 -1.51 -0.35 -10.38
C GLU A 37 -0.40 0.70 -10.43
N GLU A 38 -0.74 1.95 -10.68
CA GLU A 38 0.24 3.05 -10.70
C GLU A 38 0.73 3.33 -9.29
N VAL A 39 -0.17 3.36 -8.31
CA VAL A 39 0.18 3.55 -6.90
C VAL A 39 1.11 2.45 -6.43
N SER A 40 0.79 1.18 -6.70
CA SER A 40 1.63 0.03 -6.35
C SER A 40 3.05 0.19 -6.90
N ARG A 41 3.16 0.46 -8.20
CA ARG A 41 4.45 0.64 -8.85
C ARG A 41 5.24 1.81 -8.27
N GLU A 42 4.55 2.88 -7.89
CA GLU A 42 5.15 4.06 -7.26
C GLU A 42 5.68 3.74 -5.86
N LEU A 43 4.98 2.92 -5.08
CA LEU A 43 5.44 2.46 -3.76
C LEU A 43 6.75 1.68 -3.86
N ALA A 44 6.88 0.78 -4.84
CA ALA A 44 8.13 0.05 -5.07
C ALA A 44 9.24 0.95 -5.65
N LYS A 45 8.92 1.78 -6.66
CA LYS A 45 9.90 2.66 -7.31
C LYS A 45 10.51 3.69 -6.38
N ASN A 46 9.71 4.26 -5.48
CA ASN A 46 10.19 5.23 -4.51
C ASN A 46 10.89 4.58 -3.31
N GLY A 47 11.04 3.24 -3.33
CA GLY A 47 11.70 2.48 -2.27
C GLY A 47 10.91 2.44 -0.97
N HIS A 48 9.60 2.72 -1.01
CA HIS A 48 8.74 2.54 0.17
C HIS A 48 8.53 1.06 0.47
N LEU A 49 8.56 0.22 -0.55
CA LEU A 49 8.45 -1.24 -0.43
C LEU A 49 9.60 -1.92 -1.18
N PRO A 50 10.07 -3.08 -0.69
CA PRO A 50 11.13 -3.85 -1.34
C PRO A 50 10.70 -4.43 -2.69
N GLU A 51 9.40 -4.72 -2.85
CA GLU A 51 8.79 -5.24 -4.07
C GLU A 51 7.46 -4.51 -4.37
N GLU A 52 6.99 -4.62 -5.62
CA GLU A 52 5.72 -4.06 -6.07
C GLU A 52 4.56 -4.83 -5.41
N PRO A 53 3.76 -4.19 -4.51
CA PRO A 53 2.66 -4.86 -3.86
C PRO A 53 1.55 -5.19 -4.87
N SER A 54 0.68 -6.16 -4.55
CA SER A 54 -0.47 -6.40 -5.41
C SER A 54 -1.38 -5.16 -5.46
N PRO A 55 -1.81 -4.70 -6.67
CA PRO A 55 -2.78 -3.61 -6.80
C PRO A 55 -4.06 -3.85 -6.00
N THR A 56 -4.47 -5.12 -5.83
CA THR A 56 -5.62 -5.49 -5.01
C THR A 56 -5.37 -5.19 -3.52
N LEU A 57 -4.19 -5.56 -3.00
CA LEU A 57 -3.81 -5.24 -1.61
C LEU A 57 -3.73 -3.73 -1.39
N VAL A 58 -3.18 -2.99 -2.37
CA VAL A 58 -3.13 -1.52 -2.33
C VAL A 58 -4.54 -0.92 -2.26
N ALA A 59 -5.49 -1.41 -3.06
CA ALA A 59 -6.87 -0.98 -3.01
C ALA A 59 -7.54 -1.28 -1.66
N GLU A 60 -7.29 -2.46 -1.08
CA GLU A 60 -7.78 -2.81 0.25
C GLU A 60 -7.22 -1.88 1.34
N MET A 61 -5.92 -1.60 1.31
CA MET A 61 -5.27 -0.73 2.31
C MET A 61 -5.67 0.74 2.14
N LEU A 62 -5.81 1.24 0.91
CA LEU A 62 -6.37 2.57 0.65
C LEU A 62 -7.81 2.68 1.15
N GLY A 63 -8.65 1.67 0.87
CA GLY A 63 -10.02 1.63 1.35
C GLY A 63 -10.14 1.47 2.87
N ALA A 64 -9.11 0.93 3.54
CA ALA A 64 -9.00 0.92 4.99
C ALA A 64 -8.63 2.32 5.53
N LEU A 65 -7.66 3.00 4.92
CA LEU A 65 -7.26 4.38 5.27
C LEU A 65 -8.42 5.36 5.19
N GLU A 66 -9.23 5.28 4.14
CA GLU A 66 -10.41 6.13 3.97
C GLU A 66 -11.51 5.88 5.02
N ARG A 67 -11.57 4.67 5.59
CA ARG A 67 -12.52 4.31 6.64
C ARG A 67 -12.04 4.71 8.03
N GLU A 68 -10.73 4.87 8.21
CA GLU A 68 -10.11 5.27 9.48
C GLU A 68 -10.03 6.81 9.65
N GLY A 69 -10.20 7.58 8.57
CA GLY A 69 -10.23 9.05 8.58
C GLY A 69 -11.62 9.66 8.80
#